data_AF-A9G1L5-F1
#
_entry.id   AF-A9G1L5-F1
#
_cell.length_a   1.000
_cell.length_b   1.000
_cell.length_c   1.000
_cell.angle_alpha   90.00
_cell.angle_beta   90.00
_cell.angle_gamma   90.00
#
_symmetry.space_group_name_H-M   'P 1'
#
loop_
_entity.id
_entity.type
_entity.pdbx_description
1 polymer ?
#
loop_
_entity_poly.entity_id
_entity_poly.type
_entity_poly.pdbx_seq_one_letter_code
_entity_poly.pdbx_strand_id
1 'polypeptide(L)'
;MSDPKRWNQEGGGAPPGARELLRAAAPIRPMTSAELARTAARVAPLETAAGAAAGATMPAWIKGIFLAAGIGAGGAGLHAALGEAPSAAAPPPVLTDLPLERLLSRAEGRAAAGSPSAEAPSAEAPRPPPSALRREAPPSPRPAAPALEATAAADGDDLVRESNLVDASRAALAQDPGAALAALERHQAEFPKGRLAEEREFIAIRALVRLGRADEARARAAAFFARYPSSSFAEPLRRIVGAAR
;
A
#
# COMPACT_ATOMS: atom_id res chain seq x y z
N MET A 1 -22.20 -15.57 30.63
CA MET A 1 -21.03 -14.67 30.46
C MET A 1 -21.57 -13.25 30.41
N SER A 2 -21.13 -12.39 31.33
CA SER A 2 -21.51 -10.97 31.31
C SER A 2 -20.81 -10.26 30.15
N ASP A 3 -21.52 -9.34 29.50
CA ASP A 3 -21.00 -8.55 28.39
C ASP A 3 -19.76 -7.74 28.86
N PRO A 4 -18.63 -7.75 28.14
CA PRO A 4 -17.44 -7.01 28.55
C PRO A 4 -17.71 -5.51 28.62
N LYS A 5 -17.42 -4.92 29.78
CA LYS A 5 -17.58 -3.48 30.01
C LYS A 5 -16.62 -2.71 29.12
N ARG A 6 -17.16 -1.73 28.39
CA ARG A 6 -16.37 -0.84 27.54
C ARG A 6 -15.58 0.15 28.40
N TRP A 7 -14.41 0.56 27.94
CA TRP A 7 -13.53 1.51 28.65
C TRP A 7 -14.16 2.88 28.90
N ASN A 8 -15.10 3.30 28.04
CA ASN A 8 -15.86 4.52 28.23
C ASN A 8 -16.96 4.41 29.30
N GLN A 9 -17.30 3.20 29.76
CA GLN A 9 -18.28 2.96 30.82
C GLN A 9 -17.61 2.91 32.21
N GLU A 10 -18.40 3.20 33.23
CA GLU A 10 -17.97 3.12 34.62
C GLU A 10 -17.63 1.68 35.00
N GLY A 11 -16.49 1.48 35.66
CA GLY A 11 -15.94 0.15 35.95
C GLY A 11 -15.35 -0.62 34.75
N GLY A 12 -15.19 0.00 33.58
CA GLY A 12 -14.55 -0.61 32.40
C GLY A 12 -13.02 -0.82 32.48
N GLY A 13 -12.35 -0.52 33.60
CA GLY A 13 -10.91 -0.76 33.74
C GLY A 13 -9.99 0.12 32.88
N ALA A 14 -10.46 1.29 32.43
CA ALA A 14 -9.64 2.22 31.66
C ALA A 14 -8.53 2.85 32.52
N PRO A 15 -7.30 3.02 31.98
CA PRO A 15 -6.23 3.74 32.66
C PRO A 15 -6.58 5.22 32.90
N PRO A 16 -5.95 5.88 33.89
CA PRO A 16 -6.23 7.28 34.21
C PRO A 16 -6.01 8.18 32.98
N GLY A 17 -6.95 9.09 32.69
CA GLY A 17 -6.92 9.97 31.51
C GLY A 17 -7.50 9.37 30.24
N ALA A 18 -7.58 8.04 30.10
CA ALA A 18 -8.08 7.41 28.88
C ALA A 18 -9.59 7.63 28.67
N ARG A 19 -10.36 7.73 29.76
CA ARG A 19 -11.79 8.05 29.68
C ARG A 19 -12.03 9.48 29.22
N GLU A 20 -11.25 10.42 29.73
CA GLU A 20 -11.33 11.83 29.36
C GLU A 20 -11.01 11.99 27.87
N LEU A 21 -9.97 11.31 27.36
CA LEU A 21 -9.64 11.30 25.94
C LEU A 21 -10.74 10.70 25.06
N LEU A 22 -11.31 9.57 25.47
CA LEU A 22 -12.41 8.93 24.72
C LEU A 22 -13.70 9.76 24.73
N ARG A 23 -13.93 10.57 25.78
CA ARG A 23 -15.06 11.52 25.84
C ARG A 23 -14.79 12.81 25.07
N ALA A 24 -13.54 13.28 25.06
CA ALA A 24 -13.13 14.49 24.35
C ALA A 24 -12.98 14.26 22.84
N ALA A 25 -12.76 13.01 22.41
CA ALA A 25 -12.73 12.65 21.01
C ALA A 25 -14.09 12.93 20.34
N ALA A 26 -14.06 13.68 19.24
CA ALA A 26 -15.25 13.90 18.42
C ALA A 26 -15.84 12.55 17.96
N PRO A 27 -17.18 12.41 17.94
CA PRO A 27 -17.80 11.18 17.44
C PRO A 27 -17.33 10.92 16.01
N ILE A 28 -16.74 9.74 15.79
CA ILE A 28 -16.33 9.32 14.46
C ILE A 28 -17.57 9.34 13.57
N ARG A 29 -17.51 10.08 12.47
CA ARG A 29 -18.59 10.12 11.49
C ARG A 29 -18.93 8.68 11.07
N PRO A 30 -20.19 8.23 11.19
CA PRO A 30 -20.57 6.91 10.72
C PRO A 30 -20.29 6.80 9.22
N MET A 31 -19.66 5.71 8.81
CA MET A 31 -19.38 5.45 7.40
C MET A 31 -20.70 5.34 6.63
N THR A 32 -20.75 5.95 5.45
CA THR A 32 -21.87 5.79 4.54
C THR A 32 -21.91 4.37 3.97
N SER A 33 -23.07 3.94 3.49
CA SER A 33 -23.23 2.62 2.83
C SER A 33 -22.29 2.47 1.62
N ALA A 34 -22.06 3.54 0.88
CA ALA A 34 -21.13 3.56 -0.25
C ALA A 34 -19.67 3.40 0.17
N GLU A 35 -19.26 4.02 1.28
CA GLU A 35 -17.91 3.86 1.85
C GLU A 35 -17.73 2.44 2.38
N LEU A 36 -18.72 1.91 3.12
CA LEU A 36 -18.73 0.53 3.60
C LEU A 36 -18.58 -0.47 2.44
N ALA A 37 -19.33 -0.31 1.35
CA ALA A 37 -19.25 -1.16 0.16
C ALA A 37 -17.86 -1.12 -0.49
N ARG A 38 -17.21 0.05 -0.58
CA ARG A 38 -15.84 0.16 -1.11
C ARG A 38 -14.81 -0.55 -0.22
N THR A 39 -14.92 -0.41 1.10
CA THR A 39 -14.09 -1.16 2.04
C THR A 39 -14.33 -2.66 1.94
N ALA A 40 -15.59 -3.11 1.93
CA ALA A 40 -15.94 -4.52 1.80
C ALA A 40 -15.40 -5.12 0.50
N ALA A 41 -15.48 -4.40 -0.63
CA ALA A 41 -14.92 -4.85 -1.91
C ALA A 41 -13.39 -5.02 -1.89
N ARG A 42 -12.67 -4.29 -1.03
CA ARG A 42 -11.22 -4.45 -0.84
C ARG A 42 -10.84 -5.60 0.09
N VAL A 43 -11.77 -6.06 0.94
CA VAL A 43 -11.54 -7.13 1.93
C VAL A 43 -12.12 -8.47 1.46
N ALA A 44 -13.16 -8.46 0.62
CA ALA A 44 -13.78 -9.66 0.02
C ALA A 44 -12.80 -10.62 -0.72
N PRO A 45 -11.69 -10.16 -1.32
CA PRO A 45 -10.70 -11.07 -1.91
C PRO A 45 -9.97 -11.94 -0.89
N LEU A 46 -10.01 -11.60 0.41
CA LEU A 46 -9.36 -12.38 1.47
C LEU A 46 -10.23 -13.57 1.94
N GLU A 47 -11.55 -13.49 1.81
CA GLU A 47 -12.46 -14.58 2.24
C GLU A 47 -12.66 -15.66 1.17
N THR A 48 -12.57 -15.28 -0.11
CA THR A 48 -12.75 -16.23 -1.23
C THR A 48 -11.55 -17.15 -1.45
N ALA A 49 -10.37 -16.82 -0.91
CA ALA A 49 -9.20 -17.70 -0.91
C ALA A 49 -9.34 -18.88 0.07
N ALA A 50 -10.19 -18.79 1.10
CA ALA A 50 -10.38 -19.86 2.08
C ALA A 50 -11.40 -20.93 1.62
N GLY A 51 -12.34 -20.58 0.72
CA GLY A 51 -13.42 -21.48 0.29
C GLY A 51 -13.11 -22.33 -0.94
N ALA A 52 -12.14 -21.95 -1.78
CA ALA A 52 -11.89 -22.62 -3.06
C ALA A 52 -11.17 -23.98 -2.95
N ALA A 53 -10.62 -24.33 -1.78
CA ALA A 53 -9.91 -25.60 -1.59
C ALA A 53 -10.80 -26.79 -1.17
N ALA A 54 -12.08 -26.58 -0.85
CA ALA A 54 -12.93 -27.61 -0.26
C ALA A 54 -13.86 -28.36 -1.23
N GLY A 55 -13.88 -27.99 -2.53
CA GLY A 55 -14.96 -28.40 -3.45
C GLY A 55 -14.57 -29.15 -4.72
N ALA A 56 -13.31 -29.47 -4.96
CA ALA A 56 -12.90 -30.18 -6.19
C ALA A 56 -12.96 -31.70 -5.99
N THR A 57 -14.00 -32.34 -6.52
CA THR A 57 -14.14 -33.80 -6.59
C THR A 57 -13.22 -34.35 -7.70
N MET A 58 -11.99 -34.73 -7.35
CA MET A 58 -11.05 -35.31 -8.31
C MET A 58 -11.28 -36.83 -8.50
N PRO A 59 -11.20 -37.36 -9.75
CA PRO A 59 -11.53 -38.75 -10.07
C PRO A 59 -10.55 -39.78 -9.47
N ALA A 60 -11.08 -40.96 -9.16
CA ALA A 60 -10.47 -41.99 -8.30
C ALA A 60 -9.14 -42.60 -8.79
N TRP A 61 -8.70 -42.34 -10.01
CA TRP A 61 -7.44 -42.88 -10.56
C TRP A 61 -6.17 -42.25 -9.97
N ILE A 62 -6.25 -41.08 -9.33
CA ILE A 62 -5.10 -40.48 -8.61
C ILE A 62 -4.86 -41.13 -7.23
N LYS A 63 -5.85 -41.85 -6.67
CA LYS A 63 -5.69 -42.53 -5.37
C LYS A 63 -4.66 -43.66 -5.37
N GLY A 64 -4.28 -44.16 -6.55
CA GLY A 64 -3.30 -45.25 -6.70
C GLY A 64 -1.84 -44.86 -6.48
N ILE A 65 -1.49 -43.57 -6.60
CA ILE A 65 -0.10 -43.10 -6.41
C ILE A 65 0.22 -42.83 -4.92
N PHE A 66 -0.80 -42.55 -4.10
CA PHE A 66 -0.61 -42.25 -2.68
C PHE A 66 -0.42 -43.47 -1.76
N LEU A 67 -0.55 -44.71 -2.28
CA LEU A 67 -0.45 -45.91 -1.45
C LEU A 67 0.87 -46.70 -1.60
N ALA A 68 1.79 -46.31 -2.48
CA ALA A 68 3.03 -47.07 -2.69
C ALA A 68 4.36 -46.28 -2.58
N ALA A 69 4.33 -44.95 -2.42
CA ALA A 69 5.54 -44.19 -2.08
C ALA A 69 5.18 -42.87 -1.38
N GLY A 70 5.52 -42.71 -0.10
CA GLY A 70 5.68 -41.36 0.47
C GLY A 70 5.19 -41.10 1.89
N ILE A 71 4.78 -42.08 2.69
CA ILE A 71 4.81 -41.93 4.15
C ILE A 71 6.27 -42.12 4.58
N GLY A 72 7.05 -41.05 4.57
CA GLY A 72 8.45 -41.13 5.00
C GLY A 72 9.28 -39.85 4.94
N ALA A 73 8.92 -38.87 4.10
CA ALA A 73 9.68 -37.61 4.03
C ALA A 73 8.81 -36.33 3.98
N GLY A 74 7.62 -36.38 3.38
CA GLY A 74 6.78 -35.18 3.23
C GLY A 74 6.00 -34.77 4.48
N GLY A 75 5.50 -35.75 5.25
CA GLY A 75 4.65 -35.47 6.41
C GLY A 75 5.42 -35.04 7.67
N ALA A 76 6.60 -35.61 7.91
CA ALA A 76 7.44 -35.23 9.04
C ALA A 76 8.04 -33.82 8.86
N GLY A 77 8.42 -33.44 7.63
CA GLY A 77 8.91 -32.09 7.33
C GLY A 77 7.86 -31.01 7.59
N LEU A 78 6.59 -31.29 7.30
CA LEU A 78 5.51 -30.34 7.55
C LEU A 78 5.11 -30.27 9.04
N HIS A 79 5.23 -31.37 9.80
CA HIS A 79 4.96 -31.38 11.24
C HIS A 79 6.12 -30.78 12.07
N ALA A 80 7.38 -30.94 11.63
CA ALA A 80 8.53 -30.29 12.27
C ALA A 80 8.55 -28.77 12.00
N ALA A 81 8.18 -28.34 10.79
CA ALA A 81 8.09 -26.92 10.44
C ALA A 81 6.94 -26.18 11.14
N LEU A 82 5.91 -26.89 11.61
CA LEU A 82 4.78 -26.32 12.36
C LEU A 82 4.86 -26.57 13.89
N GLY A 83 5.77 -27.44 14.34
CA GLY A 83 5.87 -27.88 15.74
C GLY A 83 6.99 -27.24 16.57
N GLU A 84 7.98 -26.61 15.95
CA GLU A 84 9.12 -25.97 16.63
C GLU A 84 9.22 -24.47 16.31
N ALA A 85 8.15 -23.74 16.59
CA ALA A 85 8.33 -22.36 17.03
C ALA A 85 8.34 -22.38 18.56
N PRO A 86 9.47 -22.07 19.24
CA PRO A 86 9.41 -21.68 20.63
C PRO A 86 8.42 -20.53 20.70
N SER A 87 7.27 -20.77 21.32
CA SER A 87 6.36 -19.73 21.77
C SER A 87 7.07 -18.99 22.91
N ALA A 88 8.10 -18.23 22.55
CA ALA A 88 8.46 -17.03 23.27
C ALA A 88 7.35 -16.03 22.95
N ALA A 89 6.19 -16.23 23.58
CA ALA A 89 5.24 -15.16 23.82
C ALA A 89 6.00 -14.11 24.64
N ALA A 90 6.74 -13.25 23.95
CA ALA A 90 7.10 -11.97 24.49
C ALA A 90 5.77 -11.33 24.92
N PRO A 91 5.63 -10.88 26.18
CA PRO A 91 4.44 -10.15 26.58
C PRO A 91 4.22 -9.02 25.58
N PRO A 92 2.97 -8.74 25.16
CA PRO A 92 2.71 -7.59 24.31
C PRO A 92 3.40 -6.37 24.96
N PRO A 93 4.08 -5.50 24.19
CA PRO A 93 4.70 -4.32 24.77
C PRO A 93 3.62 -3.61 25.57
N VAL A 94 3.78 -3.60 26.89
CA VAL A 94 2.84 -2.93 27.77
C VAL A 94 2.91 -1.46 27.35
N LEU A 95 1.77 -0.89 26.93
CA LEU A 95 1.66 0.50 26.46
C LEU A 95 1.99 1.53 27.57
N THR A 96 2.51 1.09 28.72
CA THR A 96 3.00 1.91 29.83
C THR A 96 4.25 2.70 29.49
N ASP A 97 5.06 2.26 28.51
CA ASP A 97 6.30 2.94 28.13
C ASP A 97 6.14 3.89 26.93
N LEU A 98 4.91 4.33 26.65
CA LEU A 98 4.74 5.44 25.72
C LEU A 98 5.36 6.70 26.34
N PRO A 99 6.28 7.40 25.65
CA PRO A 99 6.87 8.64 26.15
C PRO A 99 5.85 9.77 25.99
N LEU A 100 4.80 9.72 26.80
CA LEU A 100 3.61 10.58 26.69
C LEU A 100 4.01 12.05 26.77
N GLU A 101 4.97 12.38 27.64
CA GLU A 101 5.57 13.72 27.76
C GLU A 101 6.15 14.25 26.46
N ARG A 102 6.86 13.41 25.69
CA ARG A 102 7.42 13.82 24.39
C ARG A 102 6.33 14.02 23.34
N LEU A 103 5.30 13.18 23.39
CA LEU A 103 4.17 13.25 22.45
C LEU A 103 3.33 14.52 22.71
N LEU A 104 3.07 14.84 23.98
CA LEU A 104 2.37 16.05 24.40
C LEU A 104 3.18 17.30 24.05
N SER A 105 4.47 17.35 24.39
CA SER A 105 5.36 18.46 24.02
C SER A 105 5.41 18.71 22.51
N ARG A 106 5.34 17.64 21.70
CA ARG A 106 5.32 17.75 20.24
C ARG A 106 3.98 18.25 19.71
N ALA A 107 2.87 17.84 20.32
CA ALA A 107 1.54 18.30 19.97
C ALA A 107 1.36 19.78 20.32
N GLU A 108 1.83 20.21 21.49
CA GLU A 108 1.84 21.62 21.90
C GLU A 108 2.76 22.47 21.02
N GLY A 109 3.95 21.98 20.68
CA GLY A 109 4.85 22.65 19.74
C GLY A 109 4.25 22.80 18.33
N ARG A 110 3.43 21.83 17.89
CA ARG A 110 2.68 21.90 16.62
C ARG A 110 1.46 22.83 16.71
N ALA A 111 0.84 22.98 17.87
CA ALA A 111 -0.24 23.93 18.08
C ALA A 111 0.29 25.38 18.20
N ALA A 112 1.47 25.56 18.79
CA ALA A 112 2.16 26.84 18.89
C ALA A 112 2.83 27.27 17.56
N ALA A 113 3.34 26.33 16.78
CA ALA A 113 3.70 26.55 15.38
C ALA A 113 2.41 26.55 14.55
N GLY A 114 1.65 27.64 14.68
CA GLY A 114 0.34 27.83 14.07
C GLY A 114 0.25 27.20 12.69
N SER A 115 -0.87 26.53 12.43
CA SER A 115 -1.27 26.12 11.08
C SER A 115 -0.92 27.26 10.11
N PRO A 116 -0.31 26.99 8.95
CA PRO A 116 -0.38 27.95 7.87
C PRO A 116 -1.86 28.06 7.52
N SER A 117 -2.52 29.01 8.18
CA SER A 117 -3.79 29.55 7.78
C SER A 117 -3.51 30.07 6.39
N ALA A 118 -3.91 29.29 5.39
CA ALA A 118 -3.94 29.75 4.02
C ALA A 118 -4.89 30.95 4.02
N GLU A 119 -4.30 32.12 4.18
CA GLU A 119 -4.93 33.41 4.02
C GLU A 119 -5.44 33.44 2.59
N ALA A 120 -6.72 33.12 2.44
CA ALA A 120 -7.43 33.28 1.20
C ALA A 120 -7.32 34.77 0.84
N PRO A 121 -6.70 35.14 -0.29
CA PRO A 121 -6.78 36.52 -0.73
C PRO A 121 -8.25 36.80 -1.03
N SER A 122 -8.83 37.72 -0.25
CA SER A 122 -10.07 38.41 -0.61
C SER A 122 -9.83 39.11 -1.94
N ALA A 123 -10.14 38.40 -3.03
CA ALA A 123 -10.23 38.97 -4.35
C ALA A 123 -11.50 39.83 -4.38
N GLU A 124 -11.30 41.13 -4.20
CA GLU A 124 -12.31 42.15 -4.45
C GLU A 124 -12.83 42.01 -5.89
N ALA A 125 -14.12 41.69 -6.01
CA ALA A 125 -14.77 41.50 -7.29
C ALA A 125 -14.80 42.82 -8.07
N PRO A 126 -14.23 42.90 -9.29
CA PRO A 126 -14.43 44.06 -10.14
C PRO A 126 -15.86 44.10 -10.64
N ARG A 127 -16.55 45.23 -10.42
CA ARG A 127 -17.86 45.54 -11.01
C ARG A 127 -17.78 45.44 -12.55
N PRO A 128 -18.73 44.77 -13.22
CA PRO A 128 -18.72 44.71 -14.68
C PRO A 128 -19.10 46.08 -15.28
N PRO A 129 -18.40 46.56 -16.33
CA PRO A 129 -18.88 47.68 -17.13
C PRO A 129 -20.11 47.27 -17.97
N PRO A 130 -20.98 48.23 -18.33
CA PRO A 130 -22.20 47.94 -19.08
C PRO A 130 -21.89 47.40 -20.49
N SER A 131 -22.68 46.39 -20.88
CA SER A 131 -22.69 45.73 -22.18
C SER A 131 -22.60 46.70 -23.36
N ALA A 132 -21.43 46.76 -24.00
CA ALA A 132 -21.32 47.20 -25.38
C ALA A 132 -21.63 46.01 -26.30
N LEU A 133 -22.64 46.21 -27.14
CA LEU A 133 -23.13 45.37 -28.23
C LEU A 133 -22.05 44.46 -28.85
N ARG A 134 -22.11 43.16 -28.53
CA ARG A 134 -21.29 42.14 -29.20
C ARG A 134 -21.90 41.88 -30.58
N ARG A 135 -21.25 42.42 -31.60
CA ARG A 135 -21.47 42.10 -33.01
C ARG A 135 -21.23 40.61 -33.22
N GLU A 136 -22.23 39.92 -33.74
CA GLU A 136 -22.19 38.51 -34.10
C GLU A 136 -21.10 38.29 -35.16
N ALA A 137 -20.06 37.56 -34.79
CA ALA A 137 -19.05 37.03 -35.70
C ALA A 137 -19.38 35.56 -35.97
N PRO A 138 -19.15 35.06 -37.20
CA PRO A 138 -19.58 33.73 -37.63
C PRO A 138 -18.93 32.62 -36.77
N PRO A 139 -19.59 31.46 -36.64
CA PRO A 139 -19.11 30.38 -35.78
C PRO A 139 -17.83 29.76 -36.37
N SER A 140 -16.69 30.06 -35.74
CA SER A 140 -15.49 29.23 -35.91
C SER A 140 -15.74 27.85 -35.28
N PRO A 141 -15.37 26.74 -35.94
CA PRO A 141 -15.56 25.41 -35.40
C PRO A 141 -14.70 25.23 -34.14
N ARG A 142 -15.38 24.99 -33.02
CA ARG A 142 -14.77 24.64 -31.74
C ARG A 142 -14.03 23.29 -31.88
N PRO A 143 -12.75 23.18 -31.49
CA PRO A 143 -12.10 21.87 -31.43
C PRO A 143 -12.79 21.00 -30.38
N ALA A 144 -12.98 19.74 -30.73
CA ALA A 144 -13.76 18.76 -29.99
C ALA A 144 -13.23 18.50 -28.56
N ALA A 145 -14.05 18.79 -27.55
CA ALA A 145 -13.88 18.36 -26.17
C ALA A 145 -13.75 16.82 -25.93
N PRO A 146 -14.34 15.90 -26.73
CA PRO A 146 -14.26 14.46 -26.41
C PRO A 146 -12.87 13.83 -26.48
N ALA A 147 -11.91 14.44 -27.19
CA ALA A 147 -10.57 13.86 -27.32
C ALA A 147 -9.75 13.93 -26.02
N LEU A 148 -9.94 14.98 -25.22
CA LEU A 148 -9.20 15.18 -23.96
C LEU A 148 -9.68 14.23 -22.86
N GLU A 149 -10.99 13.97 -22.79
CA GLU A 149 -11.58 13.05 -21.81
C GLU A 149 -11.18 11.60 -22.08
N ALA A 150 -11.14 11.17 -23.34
CA ALA A 150 -10.71 9.82 -23.72
C ALA A 150 -9.24 9.55 -23.36
N THR A 151 -8.35 10.53 -23.58
CA THR A 151 -6.94 10.39 -23.19
C THR A 151 -6.74 10.35 -21.67
N ALA A 152 -7.50 11.13 -20.91
CA ALA A 152 -7.41 11.12 -19.45
C ALA A 152 -7.94 9.81 -18.85
N ALA A 153 -9.00 9.23 -19.42
CA ALA A 153 -9.52 7.92 -19.01
C ALA A 153 -8.54 6.78 -19.32
N ALA A 154 -7.92 6.79 -20.51
CA ALA A 154 -6.90 5.80 -20.90
C ALA A 154 -5.65 5.87 -20.00
N ASP A 155 -5.16 7.08 -19.73
CA ASP A 155 -4.03 7.31 -18.81
C ASP A 155 -4.36 6.86 -17.37
N GLY A 156 -5.61 7.03 -16.94
CA GLY A 156 -6.10 6.49 -15.66
C GLY A 156 -6.09 4.97 -15.60
N ASP A 157 -6.54 4.29 -16.66
CA ASP A 157 -6.51 2.82 -16.73
C ASP A 157 -5.07 2.27 -16.74
N ASP A 158 -4.18 2.93 -17.49
CA ASP A 158 -2.76 2.57 -17.54
C ASP A 158 -2.08 2.68 -16.18
N LEU A 159 -2.36 3.73 -15.41
CA LEU A 159 -1.82 3.87 -14.05
C LEU A 159 -2.34 2.81 -13.08
N VAL A 160 -3.62 2.45 -13.18
CA VAL A 160 -4.18 1.38 -12.35
C VAL A 160 -3.50 0.06 -12.68
N ARG A 161 -3.29 -0.23 -13.97
CA ARG A 161 -2.57 -1.41 -14.43
C ARG A 161 -1.11 -1.42 -13.98
N GLU A 162 -0.45 -0.27 -14.09
CA GLU A 162 0.92 -0.07 -13.66
C GLU A 162 1.08 -0.34 -12.14
N SER A 163 0.19 0.26 -11.33
CA SER A 163 0.18 0.09 -9.87
C SER A 163 -0.04 -1.37 -9.46
N ASN A 164 -1.01 -2.05 -10.08
CA ASN A 164 -1.32 -3.44 -9.75
C ASN A 164 -0.12 -4.36 -10.01
N LEU A 165 0.62 -4.13 -11.10
CA LEU A 165 1.80 -4.93 -11.45
C LEU A 165 2.95 -4.67 -10.46
N VAL A 166 3.21 -3.40 -10.12
CA VAL A 166 4.23 -3.02 -9.14
C VAL A 166 3.90 -3.58 -7.75
N ASP A 167 2.65 -3.49 -7.31
CA ASP A 167 2.19 -4.01 -6.03
C ASP A 167 2.31 -5.54 -5.95
N ALA A 168 1.90 -6.25 -7.00
CA ALA A 168 2.06 -7.70 -7.09
C ALA A 168 3.54 -8.11 -7.04
N SER A 169 4.42 -7.38 -7.72
CA SER A 169 5.87 -7.62 -7.69
C SER A 169 6.46 -7.38 -6.30
N ARG A 170 5.98 -6.35 -5.59
CA ARG A 170 6.37 -6.08 -4.20
C ARG A 170 5.98 -7.22 -3.26
N ALA A 171 4.77 -7.76 -3.42
CA ALA A 171 4.29 -8.90 -2.63
C ALA A 171 5.10 -10.17 -2.94
N ALA A 172 5.38 -10.44 -4.21
CA ALA A 172 6.15 -11.61 -4.64
C ALA A 172 7.61 -11.58 -4.18
N LEU A 173 8.20 -10.39 -4.03
CA LEU A 173 9.61 -10.21 -3.63
C LEU A 173 9.97 -10.99 -2.35
N ALA A 174 9.01 -11.18 -1.44
CA ALA A 174 9.19 -11.92 -0.20
C ALA A 174 9.50 -13.41 -0.41
N GLN A 175 8.73 -14.03 -1.32
CA GLN A 175 8.60 -15.48 -1.50
C GLN A 175 9.36 -15.97 -2.73
N ASP A 176 9.27 -15.24 -3.84
CA ASP A 176 9.92 -15.54 -5.10
C ASP A 176 10.50 -14.27 -5.73
N PRO A 177 11.75 -13.92 -5.37
CA PRO A 177 12.45 -12.78 -5.98
C PRO A 177 12.66 -12.93 -7.49
N GLY A 178 12.71 -14.15 -8.03
CA GLY A 178 12.90 -14.41 -9.46
C GLY A 178 11.64 -14.06 -10.25
N ALA A 179 10.48 -14.53 -9.79
CA ALA A 179 9.19 -14.16 -10.38
C ALA A 179 8.92 -12.65 -10.28
N ALA A 180 9.27 -12.03 -9.15
CA ALA A 180 9.17 -10.58 -8.99
C ALA A 180 10.02 -9.83 -10.03
N LEU A 181 11.27 -10.25 -10.24
CA LEU A 181 12.15 -9.63 -11.24
C LEU A 181 11.61 -9.79 -12.67
N ALA A 182 11.15 -11.00 -13.03
CA ALA A 182 10.58 -11.25 -14.36
C ALA A 182 9.30 -10.44 -14.61
N ALA A 183 8.45 -10.24 -13.59
CA ALA A 183 7.28 -9.38 -13.69
C ALA A 183 7.68 -7.92 -13.94
N LEU A 184 8.71 -7.42 -13.25
CA LEU A 184 9.21 -6.05 -13.42
C LEU A 184 9.88 -5.82 -14.78
N GLU A 185 10.49 -6.85 -15.37
CA GLU A 185 10.99 -6.78 -16.76
C GLU A 185 9.85 -6.67 -17.77
N ARG A 186 8.74 -7.38 -17.56
CA ARG A 186 7.51 -7.21 -18.37
C ARG A 186 6.94 -5.81 -18.20
N HIS A 187 6.88 -5.30 -16.97
CA HIS A 187 6.49 -3.90 -16.71
C HIS A 187 7.34 -2.91 -17.49
N GLN A 188 8.66 -3.11 -17.55
CA GLN A 188 9.54 -2.22 -18.32
C GLN A 188 9.24 -2.25 -19.82
N ALA A 189 8.85 -3.41 -20.37
CA ALA A 189 8.48 -3.55 -21.77
C ALA A 189 7.11 -2.93 -22.08
N GLU A 190 6.14 -3.10 -21.19
CA GLU A 190 4.77 -2.57 -21.33
C GLU A 190 4.70 -1.06 -21.04
N PHE A 191 5.47 -0.59 -20.06
CA PHE A 191 5.48 0.78 -19.56
C PHE A 191 6.90 1.39 -19.54
N PRO A 192 7.55 1.55 -20.71
CA PRO A 192 8.92 2.09 -20.78
C PRO A 192 9.00 3.53 -20.25
N LYS A 193 7.90 4.28 -20.33
CA LYS A 193 7.73 5.64 -19.79
C LYS A 193 6.70 5.70 -18.64
N GLY A 194 6.46 4.57 -17.96
CA GLY A 194 5.52 4.49 -16.84
C GLY A 194 5.88 5.42 -15.69
N ARG A 195 4.88 5.86 -14.93
CA ARG A 195 5.06 6.80 -13.81
C ARG A 195 5.69 6.15 -12.60
N LEU A 196 5.61 4.82 -12.50
CA LEU A 196 6.19 4.02 -11.42
C LEU A 196 7.54 3.41 -11.82
N ALA A 197 8.21 3.96 -12.84
CA ALA A 197 9.51 3.49 -13.29
C ALA A 197 10.57 3.50 -12.18
N GLU A 198 10.59 4.53 -11.32
CA GLU A 198 11.54 4.63 -10.21
C GLU A 198 11.32 3.50 -9.18
N GLU A 199 10.06 3.25 -8.81
CA GLU A 199 9.72 2.18 -7.88
C GLU A 199 9.97 0.79 -8.48
N ARG A 200 9.70 0.60 -9.77
CA ARG A 200 10.06 -0.63 -10.49
C ARG A 200 11.55 -0.92 -10.33
N GLU A 201 12.42 0.06 -10.61
CA GLU A 201 13.87 -0.14 -10.49
C GLU A 201 14.29 -0.45 -9.04
N PHE A 202 13.69 0.22 -8.05
CA PHE A 202 13.94 -0.05 -6.65
C PHE A 202 13.66 -1.51 -6.29
N ILE A 203 12.49 -2.04 -6.68
CA ILE A 203 12.11 -3.42 -6.39
C ILE A 203 13.00 -4.40 -7.18
N ALA A 204 13.34 -4.09 -8.43
CA ALA A 204 14.20 -4.94 -9.26
C ALA A 204 15.61 -5.09 -8.67
N ILE A 205 16.21 -4.00 -8.18
CA ILE A 205 17.52 -4.05 -7.51
C ILE A 205 17.43 -4.90 -6.23
N ARG A 206 16.37 -4.73 -5.44
CA ARG A 206 16.15 -5.57 -4.25
C ARG A 206 16.00 -7.04 -4.60
N ALA A 207 15.31 -7.37 -5.69
CA ALA A 207 15.17 -8.73 -6.18
C ALA A 207 16.53 -9.33 -6.55
N LEU A 208 17.36 -8.59 -7.31
CA LEU A 208 18.71 -9.01 -7.68
C LEU A 208 19.59 -9.28 -6.46
N VAL A 209 19.56 -8.42 -5.44
CA VAL A 209 20.30 -8.65 -4.19
C VAL A 209 19.82 -9.92 -3.48
N ARG A 210 18.51 -10.16 -3.40
CA ARG A 210 17.97 -11.38 -2.79
C ARG A 210 18.30 -12.66 -3.55
N LEU A 211 18.49 -12.54 -4.87
CA LEU A 211 18.94 -13.65 -5.72
C LEU A 211 20.45 -13.89 -5.66
N GLY A 212 21.21 -13.10 -4.89
CA GLY A 212 22.68 -13.19 -4.85
C GLY A 212 23.36 -12.66 -6.11
N ARG A 213 22.64 -11.94 -6.98
CA ARG A 213 23.15 -11.36 -8.24
C ARG A 213 23.75 -9.98 -7.97
N ALA A 214 24.79 -9.93 -7.14
CA ALA A 214 25.33 -8.70 -6.57
C ALA A 214 25.88 -7.73 -7.64
N ASP A 215 26.60 -8.23 -8.65
CA ASP A 215 27.16 -7.39 -9.70
C ASP A 215 26.09 -6.71 -10.54
N GLU A 216 25.03 -7.44 -10.88
CA GLU A 216 23.88 -6.89 -11.60
C GLU A 216 23.12 -5.87 -10.76
N ALA A 217 22.96 -6.13 -9.46
CA ALA A 217 22.35 -5.17 -8.54
C ALA A 217 23.18 -3.87 -8.47
N ARG A 218 24.51 -3.97 -8.39
CA ARG A 218 25.42 -2.81 -8.35
C ARG A 218 25.35 -2.02 -9.66
N ALA A 219 25.41 -2.69 -10.81
CA ALA A 219 25.30 -2.05 -12.12
C ALA A 219 23.96 -1.32 -12.28
N ARG A 220 22.85 -1.98 -11.91
CA ARG A 220 21.51 -1.41 -12.01
C ARG A 220 21.30 -0.25 -11.02
N ALA A 221 21.87 -0.33 -9.82
CA ALA A 221 21.86 0.76 -8.86
C ALA A 221 22.68 1.98 -9.32
N ALA A 222 23.85 1.77 -9.95
CA ALA A 222 24.62 2.86 -10.52
C ALA A 222 23.81 3.62 -11.60
N ALA A 223 23.13 2.88 -12.49
CA ALA A 223 22.22 3.46 -13.47
C ALA A 223 21.04 4.20 -12.82
N PHE A 224 20.49 3.64 -11.73
CA PHE A 224 19.43 4.29 -10.96
C PHE A 224 19.88 5.64 -10.39
N PHE A 225 21.06 5.70 -9.74
CA PHE A 225 21.56 6.95 -9.16
C PHE A 225 21.88 8.02 -10.21
N ALA A 226 22.35 7.60 -11.39
CA ALA A 226 22.56 8.53 -12.50
C ALA A 226 21.24 9.10 -13.05
N ARG A 227 20.19 8.29 -13.09
CA ARG A 227 18.88 8.68 -13.63
C ARG A 227 18.00 9.43 -12.62
N TYR A 228 18.08 9.08 -11.34
CA TYR A 228 17.22 9.60 -10.27
C TYR A 228 18.04 10.12 -9.08
N PRO A 229 18.79 11.22 -9.25
CA PRO A 229 19.72 11.72 -8.24
C PRO A 229 19.04 12.19 -6.94
N SER A 230 17.79 12.65 -7.01
CA SER A 230 16.99 13.15 -5.88
C SER A 230 15.94 12.15 -5.40
N SER A 231 16.08 10.86 -5.74
CA SER A 231 15.18 9.79 -5.35
C SER A 231 15.12 9.56 -3.82
N SER A 232 13.93 9.33 -3.28
CA SER A 232 13.76 8.87 -1.90
C SER A 232 14.28 7.45 -1.65
N PHE A 233 14.42 6.64 -2.71
CA PHE A 233 14.98 5.30 -2.67
C PHE A 233 16.51 5.28 -2.73
N ALA A 234 17.17 6.42 -2.95
CA ALA A 234 18.62 6.47 -3.13
C ALA A 234 19.38 5.92 -1.91
N GLU A 235 19.07 6.41 -0.72
CA GLU A 235 19.72 5.95 0.52
C GLU A 235 19.42 4.48 0.86
N PRO A 236 18.15 4.02 0.84
CA PRO A 236 17.84 2.60 0.98
C PRO A 236 18.62 1.70 0.01
N LEU A 237 18.76 2.10 -1.26
CA LEU A 237 19.51 1.33 -2.25
C LEU A 237 21.00 1.26 -1.94
N ARG A 238 21.63 2.38 -1.55
CA ARG A 238 23.05 2.39 -1.15
C ARG A 238 23.32 1.37 -0.05
N ARG A 239 22.44 1.31 0.96
CA ARG A 239 22.55 0.36 2.07
C ARG A 239 22.44 -1.09 1.62
N ILE A 240 21.41 -1.41 0.82
CA ILE A 240 21.14 -2.79 0.41
C ILE A 240 22.21 -3.30 -0.55
N VAL A 241 22.66 -2.48 -1.49
CA VAL A 241 23.70 -2.85 -2.47
C VAL A 241 25.07 -2.91 -1.80
N GLY A 242 25.38 -2.02 -0.85
CA GLY A 242 26.63 -2.07 -0.09
C GLY A 242 26.76 -3.31 0.81
N ALA A 243 25.64 -3.91 1.21
CA ALA A 243 25.60 -5.15 1.99
C ALA A 243 25.59 -6.43 1.12
N ALA A 244 25.37 -6.31 -0.19
CA ALA A 244 25.35 -7.46 -1.09
C ALA A 244 26.78 -8.02 -1.27
N ARG A 245 26.95 -9.30 -0.96
CA ARG A 245 28.22 -10.03 -1.13
C ARG A 245 28.29 -10.60 -2.53
#